data_AF-A0A8J7I8H5-F1
#
_entry.id   AF-A0A8J7I8H5-F1
#
_cell.length_a   1.000
_cell.length_b   1.000
_cell.length_c   1.000
_cell.angle_alpha   90.00
_cell.angle_beta   90.00
_cell.angle_gamma   90.00
#
_symmetry.space_group_name_H-M   'P 1'
#
loop_
_entity.id
_entity.type
_entity.pdbx_description
1 polymer ?
#
loop_
_entity_poly.entity_id
_entity_poly.type
_entity_poly.pdbx_seq_one_letter_code
_entity_poly.pdbx_strand_id
1 'polypeptide(L)' 'MLDWWEKNFATCELGDRRLNERAMSIGYALSLGFGKALSEIFSSGTVLKRAYEFLLTQKWNFQG' A
#
# COMPACT_ATOMS: atom_id res chain seq x y z
N MET A 1 17.86 -10.25 1.27
CA MET A 1 17.70 -9.06 0.39
C MET A 1 16.29 -8.58 0.64
N LEU A 2 16.07 -7.37 1.18
CA LEU A 2 14.70 -6.91 1.44
C LEU A 2 13.93 -6.86 0.11
N ASP A 3 12.75 -7.46 0.09
CA ASP A 3 11.89 -7.44 -1.09
C ASP A 3 11.58 -5.99 -1.48
N TRP A 4 11.43 -5.71 -2.78
CA TRP A 4 11.20 -4.36 -3.27
C TRP A 4 10.00 -3.68 -2.58
N TRP A 5 8.93 -4.42 -2.30
CA TRP A 5 7.73 -3.89 -1.65
C TRP A 5 8.04 -3.46 -0.20
N GLU A 6 8.89 -4.19 0.51
CA GLU A 6 9.25 -3.86 1.89
C GLU A 6 10.00 -2.52 1.95
N LYS A 7 10.92 -2.27 1.00
CA LYS A 7 11.64 -0.99 0.89
C LYS A 7 10.74 0.20 0.56
N ASN A 8 9.63 -0.02 -0.15
CA ASN A 8 8.73 1.04 -0.59
C ASN A 8 7.59 1.30 0.40
N PHE A 9 7.15 0.27 1.14
CA PHE A 9 5.94 0.33 1.96
C PHE A 9 6.19 0.18 3.47
N ALA A 10 7.26 -0.50 3.91
CA ALA A 10 7.56 -0.66 5.34
C ALA A 10 8.29 0.56 5.93
N THR A 11 8.90 1.37 5.08
CA THR A 11 9.63 2.61 5.42
C THR A 11 8.76 3.86 5.35
N CYS A 12 7.46 3.72 5.07
CA CYS A 12 6.55 4.86 5.02
C CYS A 12 6.45 5.53 6.41
N GLU A 13 6.77 6.81 6.48
CA GLU A 13 6.62 7.64 7.69
C GLU A 13 5.39 8.55 7.56
N LEU A 14 4.18 7.97 7.59
CA LEU A 14 2.92 8.70 7.36
C LEU A 14 2.46 9.51 8.58
N GLY A 15 3.31 9.62 9.62
CA GLY A 15 2.99 10.31 10.87
C GLY A 15 1.92 9.62 11.73
N ASP A 16 1.38 8.49 11.28
CA ASP A 16 0.39 7.67 12.02
C ASP A 16 0.73 6.19 11.88
N ARG A 17 0.87 5.50 13.02
CA ARG A 17 1.23 4.08 13.08
C ARG A 17 0.25 3.18 12.31
N ARG A 18 -1.05 3.45 12.41
CA ARG A 18 -2.09 2.66 11.73
C ARG A 18 -2.03 2.85 10.22
N LEU A 19 -1.63 4.05 9.75
CA LEU A 19 -1.40 4.30 8.34
C LEU A 19 -0.15 3.56 7.85
N ASN A 20 0.92 3.53 8.63
CA ASN A 20 2.15 2.79 8.30
C ASN A 20 1.90 1.27 8.22
N GLU A 21 1.21 0.70 9.21
CA GLU A 21 0.83 -0.73 9.20
C GLU A 21 -0.05 -1.08 7.99
N ARG A 22 -0.92 -0.14 7.58
CA ARG A 22 -1.76 -0.30 6.39
C ARG A 22 -0.95 -0.22 5.11
N ALA A 23 -0.01 0.72 4.99
CA ALA A 23 0.90 0.82 3.86
C ALA A 23 1.64 -0.50 3.65
N MET A 24 2.21 -1.05 4.73
CA MET A 24 2.90 -2.33 4.73
C MET A 24 2.00 -3.48 4.26
N SER A 25 0.78 -3.57 4.80
CA SER A 25 -0.19 -4.62 4.43
C SER A 25 -0.63 -4.53 2.96
N ILE A 26 -0.83 -3.32 2.44
CA ILE A 26 -1.16 -3.08 1.04
C ILE A 26 0.02 -3.46 0.14
N GLY A 27 1.24 -3.00 0.47
CA GLY A 27 2.44 -3.29 -0.30
C GLY A 27 2.72 -4.79 -0.43
N TYR A 28 2.54 -5.53 0.67
CA TYR A 28 2.68 -6.98 0.66
C TYR A 28 1.65 -7.66 -0.24
N ALA A 29 0.36 -7.27 -0.14
CA ALA A 29 -0.68 -7.86 -0.98
C ALA A 29 -0.45 -7.54 -2.48
N LEU A 30 0.01 -6.33 -2.79
CA LEU A 30 0.37 -5.93 -4.16
C LEU A 30 1.55 -6.73 -4.71
N SER A 31 2.53 -7.08 -3.88
CA SER A 31 3.69 -7.87 -4.33
C SER A 31 3.30 -9.29 -4.70
N LEU A 32 2.39 -9.90 -3.95
CA LEU A 32 1.81 -11.22 -4.27
C LEU A 32 0.90 -11.19 -5.50
N GLY A 33 0.25 -10.05 -5.74
CA GLY A 33 -0.71 -9.84 -6.81
C GLY A 33 -0.18 -9.10 -8.03
N PHE A 34 1.15 -9.06 -8.23
CA PHE A 34 1.74 -8.24 -9.29
C PHE A 34 1.12 -8.54 -10.67
N GLY A 35 0.72 -7.48 -11.38
CA GLY A 35 0.06 -7.57 -12.70
C GLY A 35 -1.44 -7.86 -12.66
N LYS A 36 -2.04 -8.05 -11.48
CA LYS A 36 -3.48 -8.27 -11.30
C LYS A 36 -4.22 -6.97 -10.96
N ALA A 37 -5.52 -6.95 -11.20
CA ALA A 37 -6.35 -5.82 -10.81
C ALA A 37 -6.48 -5.74 -9.27
N LEU A 38 -6.60 -4.52 -8.72
CA LEU A 38 -6.76 -4.32 -7.27
C LEU A 38 -7.95 -5.11 -6.69
N SER A 39 -9.04 -5.22 -7.44
CA SER A 39 -10.21 -6.01 -7.06
C SER A 39 -9.96 -7.52 -7.01
N GLU A 40 -8.94 -8.02 -7.73
CA GLU A 40 -8.52 -9.42 -7.68
C GLU A 40 -7.55 -9.67 -6.51
N ILE A 41 -6.82 -8.64 -6.09
CA ILE A 41 -5.88 -8.70 -4.96
C ILE A 41 -6.64 -8.55 -3.63
N PHE A 42 -7.61 -7.64 -3.58
CA PHE A 42 -8.39 -7.34 -2.38
C PHE A 42 -9.85 -7.77 -2.57
N SER A 43 -10.17 -8.98 -2.10
CA SER A 43 -11.51 -9.56 -2.17
C SER A 43 -12.55 -8.89 -1.24
N SER A 44 -12.09 -8.19 -0.21
CA SER A 44 -12.96 -7.44 0.70
C SER A 44 -13.14 -6.00 0.22
N GLY A 45 -14.40 -5.59 -0.01
CA GLY A 45 -14.72 -4.21 -0.42
C GLY A 45 -14.18 -3.14 0.53
N THR A 46 -14.11 -3.41 1.83
CA THR A 46 -13.53 -2.50 2.82
C THR A 46 -12.03 -2.31 2.64
N VAL A 47 -11.30 -3.39 2.35
CA VAL A 47 -9.84 -3.34 2.13
C VAL A 47 -9.54 -2.72 0.77
N LEU A 48 -10.32 -3.07 -0.25
CA LEU A 48 -10.23 -2.47 -1.59
C LEU A 48 -10.44 -0.95 -1.54
N LYS A 49 -11.49 -0.48 -0.87
CA LYS A 49 -11.73 0.96 -0.67
C LYS A 49 -10.54 1.64 0.00
N ARG A 50 -10.01 1.05 1.08
CA ARG A 50 -8.86 1.59 1.82
C ARG A 50 -7.59 1.60 0.97
N ALA A 51 -7.39 0.63 0.09
CA ALA A 51 -6.27 0.61 -0.85
C ALA A 51 -6.39 1.77 -1.84
N TYR A 52 -7.59 2.02 -2.38
CA TYR A 52 -7.84 3.20 -3.21
C TYR A 52 -7.61 4.52 -2.45
N GLU A 53 -8.16 4.67 -1.24
CA GLU A 53 -7.95 5.85 -0.40
C GLU A 53 -6.45 6.08 -0.11
N PHE A 54 -5.71 5.01 0.17
CA PHE A 54 -4.26 5.06 0.40
C PHE A 54 -3.49 5.56 -0.83
N LEU A 55 -3.75 4.98 -2.00
CA LEU A 55 -3.10 5.37 -3.26
C LEU A 55 -3.49 6.80 -3.70
N LEU A 56 -4.70 7.24 -3.36
CA LEU A 56 -5.22 8.58 -3.67
C LEU A 56 -4.89 9.62 -2.60
N THR A 57 -4.18 9.24 -1.53
CA THR A 57 -3.76 10.21 -0.51
C THR A 57 -2.72 11.16 -1.13
N GLN A 58 -3.20 12.23 -1.77
CA GLN A 58 -2.43 13.26 -2.50
C GLN A 58 -1.45 14.10 -1.66
N LYS A 59 -1.07 13.64 -0.47
CA LYS A 59 -0.05 14.25 0.38
C LYS A 59 1.31 13.57 0.31
N TRP A 60 1.50 12.67 -0.65
CA TRP A 60 2.84 12.22 -0.97
C TRP A 60 3.48 13.29 -1.85
N ASN A 61 4.24 14.18 -1.20
CA ASN A 61 5.28 14.95 -1.85
C ASN A 61 6.29 13.95 -2.44
N PHE A 62 5.96 13.32 -3.57
CA PHE A 62 6.97 12.80 -4.46
C PHE A 62 7.72 14.04 -4.97
N GLN A 63 8.70 14.47 -4.19
CA GLN A 63 9.73 15.38 -4.67
C GLN A 63 10.49 14.58 -5.74
N GLY A 64 10.04 14.73 -6.98
CA GLY A 64 10.79 14.31 -8.16
C GLY A 64 12.03 15.14 -8.33
#